data_AF-A0A7C4VPL3-F1
#
_entry.id   AF-A0A7C4VPL3-F1
#
_cell.length_a   1.000
_cell.length_b   1.000
_cell.length_c   1.000
_cell.angle_alpha   90.00
_cell.angle_beta   90.00
_cell.angle_gamma   90.00
#
_symmetry.space_group_name_H-M   'P 1'
#
loop_
_entity.id
_entity.type
_entity.pdbx_description
1 polymer ?
#
loop_
_entity_poly.entity_id
_entity_poly.type
_entity_poly.pdbx_seq_one_letter_code
_entity_poly.pdbx_strand_id
1 'polypeptide(L)'
;MFSNRKIFPRRRVAKAIGVKAYTLGLSLAQVKEFLEWLGYKVSREAIRQWYLEAGELLFKVKIKKRGFIAANETAVNVAGKLAWVWVSYEPHSKKILGFLGLEIHTKLSFS
;
A
#
# COMPACT_ATOMS: atom_id res chain seq x y z
N MET A 1 13.20 -11.54 -6.81
CA MET A 1 13.27 -12.70 -7.74
C MET A 1 11.88 -12.88 -8.35
N PHE A 2 11.59 -12.11 -9.41
CA PHE A 2 10.26 -12.01 -10.02
C PHE A 2 10.10 -13.04 -11.14
N SER A 3 9.78 -14.29 -10.80
CA SER A 3 9.64 -15.38 -11.77
C SER A 3 8.23 -15.97 -11.79
N ASN A 4 7.23 -15.14 -12.07
CA ASN A 4 5.92 -15.64 -12.50
C ASN A 4 5.55 -14.98 -13.84
N ARG A 5 5.61 -15.79 -14.90
CA ARG A 5 5.86 -15.32 -16.28
C ARG A 5 4.62 -14.92 -17.07
N LYS A 6 3.41 -14.96 -16.52
CA LYS A 6 2.17 -14.71 -17.29
C LYS A 6 1.39 -13.44 -16.92
N ILE A 7 2.02 -12.46 -16.29
CA ILE A 7 1.28 -11.27 -15.84
C ILE A 7 1.06 -10.27 -17.00
N PHE A 8 1.98 -9.45 -17.53
CA PHE A 8 1.63 -8.60 -18.71
C PHE A 8 2.83 -8.20 -19.57
N PRO A 9 2.89 -8.37 -20.91
CA PRO A 9 4.16 -8.20 -21.66
C PRO A 9 4.65 -6.74 -21.85
N ARG A 10 3.78 -5.72 -21.90
CA ARG A 10 4.15 -4.38 -22.45
C ARG A 10 4.41 -3.24 -21.44
N ARG A 11 4.17 -3.40 -20.12
CA ARG A 11 4.36 -2.31 -19.12
C ARG A 11 4.80 -2.76 -17.71
N ARG A 12 5.48 -3.92 -17.57
CA ARG A 12 5.83 -4.48 -16.24
C ARG A 12 6.68 -3.54 -15.39
N VAL A 13 7.63 -2.86 -16.02
CA VAL A 13 8.56 -1.95 -15.34
C VAL A 13 7.82 -0.73 -14.79
N ALA A 14 6.98 -0.09 -15.61
CA ALA A 14 6.14 1.03 -15.18
C ALA A 14 5.18 0.64 -14.04
N LYS A 15 4.54 -0.54 -14.12
CA LYS A 15 3.70 -1.06 -13.03
C LYS A 15 4.49 -1.21 -11.73
N ALA A 16 5.64 -1.89 -11.78
CA ALA A 16 6.46 -2.14 -10.59
C ALA A 16 7.00 -0.85 -9.96
N ILE A 17 7.44 0.10 -10.80
CA ILE A 17 7.87 1.43 -10.34
C ILE A 17 6.71 2.19 -9.71
N GLY A 18 5.54 2.22 -10.36
CA GLY A 18 4.36 2.91 -9.86
C GLY A 18 3.88 2.37 -8.52
N VAL A 19 3.77 1.04 -8.38
CA VAL A 19 3.42 0.40 -7.11
C VAL A 19 4.45 0.70 -6.03
N LYS A 20 5.75 0.62 -6.36
CA LYS A 20 6.81 0.89 -5.37
C LYS A 20 6.83 2.35 -4.94
N ALA A 21 6.70 3.29 -5.87
CA ALA A 21 6.62 4.71 -5.59
C ALA A 21 5.44 5.03 -4.65
N TYR A 22 4.26 4.47 -4.93
CA TYR A 22 3.10 4.63 -4.06
C TYR A 22 3.30 4.02 -2.66
N THR A 23 3.90 2.82 -2.56
CA THR A 23 4.22 2.20 -1.26
C THR A 23 5.24 2.99 -0.44
N LEU A 24 6.07 3.82 -1.09
CA LEU A 24 7.03 4.70 -0.41
C LEU A 24 6.40 6.01 0.08
N GLY A 25 5.08 6.18 -0.08
CA GLY A 25 4.33 7.33 0.45
C GLY A 25 4.07 8.44 -0.57
N LEU A 26 4.40 8.25 -1.85
CA LEU A 26 4.02 9.20 -2.89
C LEU A 26 2.51 9.12 -3.15
N SER A 27 1.85 10.27 -3.28
CA SER A 27 0.45 10.34 -3.69
C SER A 27 0.27 9.82 -5.13
N LEU A 28 -0.93 9.37 -5.50
CA LEU A 28 -1.23 8.94 -6.88
C LEU A 28 -0.94 10.02 -7.94
N ALA A 29 -1.05 11.30 -7.57
CA ALA A 29 -0.69 12.42 -8.44
C ALA A 29 0.82 12.48 -8.66
N GLN A 30 1.62 12.43 -7.60
CA GLN A 30 3.08 12.42 -7.69
C GLN A 30 3.61 11.18 -8.43
N VAL A 31 3.00 10.00 -8.20
CA VAL A 31 3.37 8.78 -8.93
C VAL A 31 3.05 8.91 -10.42
N LYS A 32 1.92 9.54 -10.78
CA LYS A 32 1.59 9.82 -12.17
C LYS A 32 2.63 10.74 -12.80
N GLU A 33 2.93 11.88 -12.18
CA GLU A 33 3.94 12.83 -12.68
C GLU A 33 5.30 12.17 -12.85
N PHE A 34 5.71 11.36 -11.88
CA PHE A 34 6.97 10.62 -11.94
C PHE A 34 7.00 9.60 -13.10
N LEU A 35 5.90 8.89 -13.33
CA LEU A 35 5.79 7.96 -14.46
C LEU A 35 5.74 8.67 -15.80
N GLU A 36 5.07 9.83 -15.89
CA GLU A 36 5.05 10.67 -17.08
C GLU A 36 6.44 11.23 -17.40
N TRP A 37 7.21 11.65 -16.38
CA TRP A 37 8.61 12.04 -16.52
C TRP A 37 9.50 10.90 -17.06
N LEU A 38 9.20 9.65 -16.68
CA LEU A 38 9.84 8.45 -17.21
C LEU A 38 9.34 8.02 -18.61
N GLY A 39 8.46 8.81 -19.24
CA GLY A 39 7.91 8.55 -20.57
C GLY A 39 6.67 7.63 -20.60
N TYR A 40 6.10 7.29 -19.43
CA TYR A 40 4.90 6.46 -19.34
C TYR A 40 3.65 7.32 -19.14
N LYS A 41 2.78 7.37 -20.15
CA LYS A 41 1.43 7.96 -20.00
C LYS A 41 0.48 6.96 -19.33
N VAL A 42 0.05 7.28 -18.11
CA VAL A 42 -0.79 6.45 -17.25
C VAL A 42 -1.79 7.30 -16.47
N SER A 43 -2.99 6.78 -16.26
CA SER A 43 -4.00 7.45 -15.42
C SER A 43 -3.78 7.15 -13.94
N ARG A 44 -4.24 8.04 -13.05
CA ARG A 44 -4.23 7.80 -11.60
C ARG A 44 -5.01 6.53 -11.23
N GLU A 45 -6.12 6.27 -11.90
CA GLU A 45 -6.92 5.06 -11.66
C GLU A 45 -6.18 3.79 -12.08
N ALA A 46 -5.42 3.83 -13.19
CA ALA A 46 -4.58 2.68 -13.57
C ALA A 46 -3.53 2.37 -12.49
N ILE A 47 -2.87 3.39 -11.93
CA ILE A 47 -1.91 3.24 -10.83
C ILE A 47 -2.60 2.65 -9.60
N ARG A 48 -3.81 3.14 -9.27
CA ARG A 48 -4.62 2.63 -8.16
C ARG A 48 -4.94 1.14 -8.34
N GLN A 49 -5.39 0.74 -9.52
CA GLN A 49 -5.66 -0.66 -9.85
C GLN A 49 -4.40 -1.52 -9.75
N TRP A 50 -3.25 -1.03 -10.21
CA TRP A 50 -1.99 -1.78 -10.07
C TRP A 50 -1.59 -1.99 -8.61
N TYR A 51 -1.84 -1.01 -7.75
CA TYR A 51 -1.61 -1.15 -6.32
C TYR A 51 -2.56 -2.16 -5.69
N LEU A 52 -3.84 -2.14 -6.04
CA LEU A 52 -4.83 -3.11 -5.56
C LEU A 52 -4.48 -4.54 -5.99
N GLU A 53 -4.16 -4.74 -7.28
CA GLU A 53 -3.67 -6.02 -7.83
C GLU A 53 -2.41 -6.50 -7.10
N ALA A 54 -1.49 -5.58 -6.79
CA ALA A 54 -0.25 -5.91 -6.09
C ALA A 54 -0.46 -6.18 -4.59
N GLY A 55 -1.46 -5.57 -3.96
CA GLY A 55 -1.79 -5.74 -2.55
C GLY A 55 -1.97 -7.20 -2.16
N GLU A 56 -2.70 -7.98 -2.97
CA GLU A 56 -2.90 -9.43 -2.74
C GLU A 56 -1.58 -10.21 -2.67
N LEU A 57 -0.54 -9.74 -3.37
CA LEU A 57 0.79 -10.34 -3.39
C LEU A 57 1.69 -9.80 -2.28
N LEU A 58 1.56 -8.52 -1.93
CA LEU A 58 2.32 -7.87 -0.86
C LEU A 58 1.94 -8.40 0.53
N PHE A 59 0.66 -8.73 0.74
CA PHE A 59 0.15 -9.24 2.02
C PHE A 59 0.23 -10.77 2.17
N LYS A 60 0.64 -11.51 1.13
CA LYS A 60 0.93 -12.96 1.24
C LYS A 60 2.25 -13.21 1.97
N VAL A 61 2.24 -13.01 3.28
CA VAL A 61 3.41 -13.25 4.12
C VAL A 61 3.43 -14.71 4.60
N LYS A 62 4.38 -15.52 4.10
CA LYS A 62 4.68 -16.83 4.72
C LYS A 62 5.22 -16.59 6.13
N ILE A 63 4.50 -17.09 7.14
CA ILE A 63 4.90 -17.03 8.54
C ILE A 63 6.03 -18.05 8.75
N LYS A 64 7.27 -17.56 8.92
CA LYS A 64 8.37 -18.36 9.49
C LYS A 64 8.44 -18.07 10.99
N LYS A 65 9.01 -18.96 11.82
CA LYS A 65 9.23 -18.71 13.26
C LYS A 65 9.88 -17.32 13.43
N ARG A 66 9.22 -16.42 14.16
CA ARG A 66 9.61 -15.00 14.29
C ARG A 66 10.18 -14.72 15.67
N GLY A 67 11.08 -13.74 15.73
CA GLY A 67 11.58 -13.16 16.97
C GLY A 67 10.67 -12.02 17.46
N PHE A 68 11.25 -10.84 17.66
CA PHE A 68 10.56 -9.66 18.18
C PHE A 68 9.53 -9.06 17.19
N ILE A 69 8.33 -8.76 17.67
CA ILE A 69 7.25 -8.12 16.91
C ILE A 69 6.95 -6.77 17.53
N ALA A 70 7.01 -5.70 16.74
CA ALA A 70 6.56 -4.38 17.15
C ALA A 70 5.09 -4.20 16.74
N ALA A 71 4.26 -3.74 17.67
CA ALA A 71 2.90 -3.30 17.40
C ALA A 71 2.82 -1.79 17.60
N ASN A 72 2.20 -1.08 16.66
CA ASN A 72 1.98 0.35 16.75
C ASN A 72 0.50 0.67 16.52
N GLU A 73 0.01 1.69 17.21
CA GLU A 73 -1.33 2.24 17.06
C GLU A 73 -1.23 3.62 16.42
N THR A 74 -2.05 3.90 15.41
CA THR A 74 -2.04 5.19 14.71
C THR A 74 -3.45 5.58 14.32
N ALA A 75 -3.85 6.80 14.68
CA ALA A 75 -5.08 7.40 14.19
C ALA A 75 -4.87 7.99 12.79
N VAL A 76 -5.76 7.65 11.86
CA VAL A 76 -5.75 8.14 10.47
C VAL A 76 -7.10 8.73 10.11
N ASN A 77 -7.10 9.81 9.31
CA ASN A 77 -8.33 10.37 8.78
C ASN A 77 -8.68 9.69 7.45
N VAL A 78 -9.83 9.03 7.40
CA VAL A 78 -10.37 8.38 6.21
C VAL A 78 -11.66 9.11 5.82
N ALA A 79 -11.61 9.86 4.72
CA ALA A 79 -12.77 10.59 4.17
C ALA A 79 -13.51 11.47 5.21
N GLY A 80 -12.75 12.16 6.08
CA GLY A 80 -13.29 13.05 7.10
C GLY A 80 -13.62 12.36 8.44
N LYS A 81 -13.44 11.04 8.54
CA LYS A 81 -13.70 10.27 9.76
C LYS A 81 -12.40 9.78 10.37
N LEU A 82 -12.35 9.73 11.69
CA LEU A 82 -11.21 9.20 12.41
C LEU A 82 -11.28 7.68 12.46
N ALA A 83 -10.26 7.01 11.96
CA ALA A 83 -10.09 5.56 12.07
C ALA A 83 -8.80 5.25 12.84
N TRP A 84 -8.85 4.27 13.73
CA TRP A 84 -7.67 3.76 14.40
C TRP A 84 -7.14 2.54 13.67
N VAL A 85 -5.84 2.52 13.43
CA VAL A 85 -5.16 1.42 12.78
C VAL A 85 -4.08 0.89 13.71
N TRP A 86 -4.20 -0.38 14.07
CA TRP A 86 -3.14 -1.14 14.72
C TRP A 86 -2.35 -1.87 13.64
N VAL A 87 -1.03 -1.71 13.63
CA VAL A 87 -0.13 -2.42 12.72
C VAL A 87 0.87 -3.21 13.54
N SER A 88 0.94 -4.51 13.28
CA SER A 88 2.03 -5.36 13.78
C SER A 88 3.05 -5.57 12.66
N TYR A 89 4.33 -5.38 12.96
CA TYR A 89 5.42 -5.57 12.01
C TYR A 89 6.66 -6.17 12.67
N GLU A 90 7.46 -6.90 11.91
CA GLU A 90 8.75 -7.44 12.37
C GLU A 90 9.87 -6.42 12.03
N PRO A 91 10.52 -5.79 13.01
CA PRO A 91 11.41 -4.65 12.74
C PRO A 91 12.60 -4.97 11.84
N HIS A 92 13.17 -6.17 11.99
CA HIS A 92 14.34 -6.59 11.20
C HIS A 92 14.02 -6.89 9.74
N SER A 93 12.85 -7.48 9.47
CA SER A 93 12.44 -7.80 8.11
C SER A 93 11.61 -6.70 7.45
N LYS A 94 11.16 -5.70 8.22
CA LYS A 94 10.21 -4.65 7.84
C LYS A 94 8.91 -5.21 7.23
N LYS A 95 8.57 -6.46 7.55
CA LYS A 95 7.34 -7.09 7.08
C LYS A 95 6.20 -6.71 8.01
N ILE A 96 5.10 -6.26 7.43
CA ILE A 96 3.83 -6.12 8.14
C ILE A 96 3.28 -7.53 8.36
N LEU A 97 2.96 -7.87 9.61
CA LEU A 97 2.46 -9.19 10.00
C LEU A 97 0.94 -9.22 10.03
N GLY A 98 0.32 -8.07 10.29
CA GLY A 98 -1.12 -7.90 10.30
C GLY A 98 -1.45 -6.45 10.64
N PHE A 99 -2.60 -6.00 10.18
CA PHE A 99 -3.17 -4.73 10.58
C PHE A 99 -4.66 -4.90 10.89
N LEU A 100 -5.16 -4.12 11.85
CA LEU A 100 -6.56 -4.05 12.19
C LEU A 100 -6.98 -2.58 12.12
N GLY A 101 -8.03 -2.30 11.34
CA GLY A 101 -8.64 -0.98 11.29
C GLY A 101 -9.97 -0.99 12.04
N LEU A 102 -10.18 -0.03 12.93
CA LEU A 102 -11.49 0.26 13.53
C LEU A 102 -11.89 1.68 13.10
N GLU A 103 -12.96 1.79 12.32
CA GLU A 103 -13.59 3.08 12.01
C GLU A 103 -14.42 3.52 13.23
N ILE A 104 -14.07 4.66 13.82
CA ILE A 104 -14.92 5.25 14.86
C ILE A 104 -15.89 6.17 14.14
N HIS A 105 -17.16 5.78 14.08
CA HIS A 105 -18.23 6.68 13.70
C HIS A 105 -18.47 7.68 14.84
N THR A 106 -17.68 8.75 14.89
CA THR A 106 -18.07 9.92 15.68
C THR A 106 -19.25 10.60 14.98
N LYS A 107 -20.47 10.25 15.40
CA LYS A 107 -21.61 11.16 15.31
C LYS A 107 -21.33 12.32 16.28
N LEU A 108 -20.49 13.26 15.88
CA LEU A 108 -20.45 14.55 16.55
C LEU A 108 -21.37 15.48 15.78
N SER A 109 -22.67 15.36 16.10
CA SER A 109 -23.63 16.42 15.86
C SER A 109 -23.20 17.60 16.74
N PHE A 110 -22.54 18.59 16.15
CA PHE A 110 -22.49 19.93 16.75
C PHE A 110 -23.73 20.67 16.25
N SER A 111 -24.76 20.68 17.10
CA SER A 111 -25.88 21.63 17.08
C SER A 111 -25.44 22.96 17.66
#